data_AF-A0A1I7ZJQ8-F1
#
_entry.id   AF-A0A1I7ZJQ8-F1
#
_cell.length_a   1.000
_cell.length_b   1.000
_cell.length_c   1.000
_cell.angle_alpha   90.00
_cell.angle_beta   90.00
_cell.angle_gamma   90.00
#
_symmetry.space_group_name_H-M   'P 1'
#
loop_
_entity.id
_entity.type
_entity.pdbx_description
1 polymer ?
#
loop_
_entity_poly.entity_id
_entity_poly.type
_entity_poly.pdbx_seq_one_letter_code
_entity_poly.pdbx_strand_id
1 'polypeptide(L)'
;MSRPPVRVDKGFLFEKENYLKLGQLVLGLASLAFAVGCYPNAVFQHCEARPYSWNQLFVACCANGFFAFFTLIFTIAHLCSLHDVYYHFNFPILEKLYASMATVMYLIGFCVLFASVVTSPFVPQWLFIISFNLATFGFYGYDAYLRWTCEYTF
;
A
#
# COMPACT_ATOMS: atom_id res chain seq x y z
N MET A 1 -23.13 30.08 0.16
CA MET A 1 -22.68 29.35 -1.04
C MET A 1 -22.82 27.86 -0.78
N SER A 2 -23.74 27.19 -1.48
CA SER A 2 -23.88 25.73 -1.40
C SER A 2 -22.69 25.09 -2.12
N ARG A 3 -21.83 24.37 -1.38
CA ARG A 3 -20.77 23.56 -1.98
C ARG A 3 -21.42 22.50 -2.90
N PRO A 4 -20.79 22.15 -4.03
CA PRO A 4 -21.32 21.10 -4.90
C PRO A 4 -21.50 19.80 -4.10
N PRO A 5 -22.62 19.08 -4.31
CA PRO A 5 -22.88 17.85 -3.57
C PRO A 5 -21.84 16.79 -3.95
N VAL A 6 -21.45 15.97 -2.97
CA VAL A 6 -20.66 14.75 -3.19
C VAL A 6 -21.44 13.85 -4.13
N ARG A 7 -20.82 13.41 -5.22
CA ARG A 7 -21.44 12.54 -6.23
C ARG A 7 -20.61 11.28 -6.36
N VAL A 8 -21.30 10.15 -6.49
CA VAL A 8 -20.63 8.89 -6.83
C VAL A 8 -20.26 8.95 -8.30
N ASP A 9 -18.97 8.83 -8.60
CA ASP A 9 -18.48 8.77 -9.96
C ASP A 9 -18.79 7.39 -10.57
N LYS A 10 -19.66 7.40 -11.58
CA LYS A 10 -20.02 6.20 -12.35
C LYS A 10 -18.92 5.81 -13.34
N GLY A 11 -18.01 6.74 -13.65
CA GLY A 11 -16.83 6.56 -14.49
C GLY A 11 -15.63 5.96 -13.77
N PHE A 12 -15.69 5.78 -12.45
CA PHE A 12 -14.55 5.39 -11.61
C PHE A 12 -13.81 4.14 -12.13
N LEU A 13 -14.54 3.10 -12.56
CA LEU A 13 -13.97 1.86 -13.09
C LEU A 13 -13.48 1.97 -14.55
N PHE A 14 -13.62 3.09 -15.23
CA PHE A 14 -13.14 3.27 -16.61
C PHE A 14 -11.82 4.05 -16.65
N GLU A 15 -11.46 4.74 -15.58
CA GLU A 15 -10.21 5.49 -15.48
C GLU A 15 -9.05 4.57 -15.12
N LYS A 16 -7.98 4.62 -15.92
CA LYS A 16 -6.78 3.79 -15.76
C LYS A 16 -6.10 3.96 -14.39
N GLU A 17 -6.16 5.16 -13.82
CA GLU A 17 -5.57 5.49 -12.53
C GLU A 17 -6.26 4.79 -11.36
N ASN A 18 -7.58 4.65 -11.45
CA ASN A 18 -8.39 4.00 -10.43
C ASN A 18 -8.14 2.49 -10.40
N TYR A 19 -7.85 1.86 -11.54
CA TYR A 19 -7.40 0.46 -11.59
C TYR A 19 -6.09 0.24 -10.83
N LEU A 20 -5.14 1.16 -10.99
CA LEU A 20 -3.84 1.05 -10.34
C LEU A 20 -3.98 1.17 -8.81
N LYS A 21 -4.80 2.12 -8.34
CA LYS A 21 -5.14 2.28 -6.92
C LYS A 21 -5.88 1.06 -6.36
N LEU A 22 -6.81 0.48 -7.12
CA LEU A 22 -7.52 -0.72 -6.71
C LEU A 22 -6.54 -1.91 -6.58
N GLY A 23 -5.59 -2.03 -7.51
CA GLY A 23 -4.51 -3.01 -7.44
C GLY A 23 -3.62 -2.81 -6.20
N GLN A 24 -3.20 -1.57 -5.92
CA GLN A 24 -2.46 -1.23 -4.70
C GLN A 24 -3.24 -1.60 -3.43
N LEU A 25 -4.56 -1.37 -3.41
CA LEU A 25 -5.41 -1.73 -2.27
C LEU A 25 -5.47 -3.24 -2.06
N VAL A 26 -5.75 -4.00 -3.12
CA VAL A 26 -5.83 -5.47 -3.05
C VAL A 26 -4.50 -6.07 -2.62
N LEU A 27 -3.39 -5.63 -3.24
CA LEU A 27 -2.06 -6.13 -2.91
C LEU A 27 -1.61 -5.69 -1.52
N GLY A 28 -1.89 -4.45 -1.11
CA GLY A 28 -1.59 -3.93 0.22
C GLY A 28 -2.36 -4.67 1.31
N LEU A 29 -3.64 -4.97 1.10
CA LEU A 29 -4.45 -5.76 2.04
C LEU A 29 -4.02 -7.23 2.09
N ALA A 30 -3.69 -7.83 0.94
CA ALA A 30 -3.15 -9.19 0.90
C ALA A 30 -1.79 -9.27 1.63
N SER A 31 -0.89 -8.33 1.34
CA SER A 31 0.40 -8.21 2.02
C SER A 31 0.24 -7.99 3.53
N LEU A 32 -0.75 -7.18 3.96
CA LEU A 32 -1.09 -7.02 5.37
C LEU A 32 -1.57 -8.33 6.00
N ALA A 33 -2.47 -9.05 5.33
CA ALA A 33 -2.99 -10.32 5.84
C ALA A 33 -1.87 -11.35 6.04
N PHE A 34 -0.93 -11.43 5.10
CA PHE A 34 0.26 -12.26 5.26
C PHE A 34 1.20 -11.71 6.32
N ALA A 35 1.39 -10.39 6.43
CA ALA A 35 2.26 -9.77 7.44
C ALA A 35 1.74 -9.95 8.88
N VAL A 36 0.42 -9.98 9.09
CA VAL A 36 -0.20 -10.29 10.39
C VAL A 36 -0.24 -11.80 10.64
N GLY A 37 -0.13 -12.61 9.59
CA GLY A 37 0.03 -14.05 9.66
C GLY A 37 1.19 -14.47 10.56
N CYS A 38 1.10 -15.67 11.12
CA CYS A 38 2.11 -16.15 12.05
C CYS A 38 3.27 -16.84 11.29
N TYR A 39 4.51 -16.53 11.68
CA TYR A 39 5.73 -17.11 11.11
C TYR A 39 6.54 -17.86 12.17
N PRO A 40 7.05 -19.06 11.86
CA PRO A 40 7.92 -19.79 12.78
C PRO A 40 9.23 -19.03 13.02
N ASN A 41 9.74 -19.14 14.25
CA ASN A 41 10.94 -18.44 14.70
C ASN A 41 11.88 -19.45 15.37
N ALA A 42 13.15 -19.06 15.59
CA ALA A 42 14.16 -19.86 16.28
C ALA A 42 13.71 -20.34 17.68
N VAL A 43 12.76 -19.63 18.32
CA VAL A 43 12.24 -19.93 19.66
C VAL A 43 10.97 -20.79 19.64
N PHE A 44 10.12 -20.65 18.61
CA PHE A 44 8.84 -21.37 18.50
C PHE A 44 8.68 -21.96 17.10
N GLN A 45 8.75 -23.29 17.01
CA GLN A 45 8.57 -24.03 15.75
C GLN A 45 7.10 -24.17 15.34
N HIS A 46 6.17 -23.85 16.22
CA HIS A 46 4.72 -23.93 15.98
C HIS A 46 4.07 -22.57 16.19
N CYS A 47 3.07 -22.29 15.36
CA CYS A 47 2.47 -20.96 15.28
C CYS A 47 1.37 -20.76 16.32
N GLU A 48 1.64 -19.96 17.35
CA GLU A 48 0.65 -19.57 18.37
C GLU A 48 -0.13 -18.30 18.02
N ALA A 49 -0.28 -17.97 16.73
CA ALA A 49 -1.03 -16.80 16.25
C ALA A 49 -0.61 -15.45 16.89
N ARG A 50 0.67 -15.27 17.23
CA ARG A 50 1.21 -14.04 17.82
C ARG A 50 2.21 -13.37 16.87
N PRO A 51 2.10 -12.05 16.62
CA PRO A 51 3.14 -11.30 15.91
C PRO A 51 4.39 -11.24 16.80
N TYR A 52 5.46 -11.91 16.37
CA TYR A 52 6.56 -12.24 17.27
C TYR A 52 7.78 -11.30 17.15
N SER A 53 7.96 -10.65 15.99
CA SER A 53 9.13 -9.80 15.74
C SER A 53 8.76 -8.34 15.50
N TRP A 54 9.59 -7.43 16.02
CA TRP A 54 9.50 -6.01 15.75
C TRP A 54 9.56 -5.69 14.25
N ASN A 55 10.36 -6.46 13.49
CA ASN A 55 10.47 -6.34 12.04
C ASN A 55 9.14 -6.65 11.34
N GLN A 56 8.49 -7.74 11.74
CA GLN A 56 7.19 -8.12 11.20
C GLN A 56 6.10 -7.11 11.60
N LEU A 57 6.12 -6.62 12.84
CA LEU A 57 5.20 -5.58 13.30
C LEU A 57 5.39 -4.27 12.52
N PHE A 58 6.63 -3.87 12.23
CA PHE A 58 6.95 -2.72 11.41
C PHE A 58 6.40 -2.89 9.98
N VAL A 59 6.61 -4.05 9.36
CA VAL A 59 6.10 -4.33 8.01
C VAL A 59 4.56 -4.36 8.00
N ALA A 60 3.93 -4.95 9.01
CA ALA A 60 2.48 -5.00 9.13
C ALA A 60 1.89 -3.61 9.35
N CYS A 61 2.34 -2.86 10.36
CA CYS A 61 1.75 -1.57 10.73
C CYS A 61 2.20 -0.42 9.83
N CYS A 62 3.51 -0.27 9.62
CA CYS A 62 4.09 0.91 8.97
C CYS A 62 4.13 0.79 7.44
N ALA A 63 4.48 -0.38 6.90
CA ALA A 63 4.56 -0.56 5.44
C ALA A 63 3.21 -0.91 4.82
N ASN A 64 2.47 -1.86 5.40
CA ASN A 64 1.21 -2.31 4.82
C ASN A 64 -0.01 -1.57 5.39
N GLY A 65 -0.15 -1.50 6.72
CA GLY A 65 -1.34 -0.98 7.39
C GLY A 65 -1.57 0.50 7.12
N PHE A 66 -0.56 1.33 7.37
CA PHE A 66 -0.62 2.77 7.12
C PHE A 66 -0.95 3.08 5.65
N PHE A 67 -0.20 2.49 4.72
CA PHE A 67 -0.40 2.79 3.30
C PHE A 67 -1.72 2.20 2.77
N ALA A 68 -2.12 0.98 3.14
CA ALA A 68 -3.41 0.44 2.75
C ALA A 68 -4.58 1.31 3.24
N PHE A 69 -4.51 1.82 4.47
CA PHE A 69 -5.52 2.73 5.02
C PHE A 69 -5.63 4.03 4.22
N PHE A 70 -4.50 4.67 3.91
CA PHE A 70 -4.51 5.90 3.10
C PHE A 70 -4.92 5.65 1.64
N THR A 71 -4.51 4.53 1.03
CA THR A 71 -5.00 4.15 -0.31
C THR A 71 -6.50 3.95 -0.30
N LEU A 72 -7.07 3.35 0.76
CA LEU A 72 -8.51 3.21 0.91
C LEU A 72 -9.21 4.58 0.98
N ILE A 73 -8.67 5.52 1.77
CA ILE A 73 -9.19 6.90 1.82
C ILE A 73 -9.14 7.57 0.44
N PHE A 74 -8.02 7.50 -0.27
CA PHE A 74 -7.91 8.07 -1.60
C PHE A 74 -8.85 7.41 -2.60
N THR A 75 -9.02 6.09 -2.52
CA THR A 75 -9.96 5.34 -3.37
C THR A 75 -11.40 5.81 -3.15
N ILE A 76 -11.82 6.00 -1.89
CA ILE A 76 -13.13 6.56 -1.56
C ILE A 76 -13.24 8.01 -2.03
N ALA A 77 -12.16 8.79 -1.91
CA ALA A 77 -12.15 10.18 -2.35
C ALA A 77 -12.37 10.32 -3.86
N HIS A 78 -11.75 9.46 -4.67
CA HIS A 78 -11.98 9.38 -6.11
C HIS A 78 -13.38 8.89 -6.44
N LEU A 79 -13.86 7.84 -5.76
CA LEU A 79 -15.22 7.32 -5.95
C LEU A 79 -16.31 8.38 -5.68
N CYS A 80 -16.05 9.29 -4.75
CA CYS A 80 -16.96 10.36 -4.33
C CYS A 80 -16.71 11.71 -5.03
N SER A 81 -15.83 11.76 -6.04
CA SER A 81 -15.39 13.00 -6.70
C SER A 81 -15.00 14.11 -5.72
N LEU A 82 -14.38 13.76 -4.58
CA LEU A 82 -14.01 14.74 -3.55
C LEU A 82 -12.97 15.74 -4.06
N HIS A 83 -12.19 15.36 -5.07
CA HIS A 83 -11.27 16.26 -5.77
C HIS A 83 -11.99 17.52 -6.29
N ASP A 84 -13.17 17.36 -6.89
CA ASP A 84 -13.95 18.46 -7.48
C ASP A 84 -14.60 19.34 -6.42
N VAL A 85 -14.96 18.75 -5.27
CA VAL A 85 -15.57 19.48 -4.14
C VAL A 85 -14.52 20.30 -3.37
N TYR A 86 -13.28 19.82 -3.33
CA TYR A 86 -12.19 20.38 -2.54
C TYR A 86 -11.07 20.96 -3.42
N TYR A 87 -11.43 21.85 -4.34
CA TYR A 87 -10.51 22.58 -5.23
C TYR A 87 -9.38 23.37 -4.50
N HIS A 88 -9.49 23.58 -3.19
CA HIS A 88 -8.44 24.20 -2.39
C HIS A 88 -7.28 23.24 -2.04
N PHE A 89 -7.50 21.93 -2.09
CA PHE A 89 -6.45 20.95 -1.83
C PHE A 89 -5.82 20.53 -3.15
N ASN A 90 -4.49 20.64 -3.23
CA ASN A 90 -3.74 20.18 -4.40
C ASN A 90 -3.56 18.65 -4.32
N PHE A 91 -4.66 17.94 -4.55
CA PHE A 91 -4.72 16.47 -4.57
C PHE A 91 -3.67 15.84 -5.49
N PRO A 92 -3.38 16.35 -6.71
CA PRO A 92 -2.35 15.77 -7.56
C PRO A 92 -0.97 15.75 -6.91
N ILE A 93 -0.57 16.82 -6.21
CA ILE A 93 0.71 16.87 -5.48
C ILE A 93 0.69 15.92 -4.28
N LEU A 94 -0.43 15.87 -3.55
CA LEU A 94 -0.58 14.98 -2.40
C LEU A 94 -0.42 13.51 -2.81
N GLU A 95 -1.01 13.12 -3.93
CA GLU A 95 -0.89 11.75 -4.43
C GLU A 95 0.50 11.43 -4.98
N LYS A 96 1.20 12.40 -5.60
CA LYS A 96 2.61 12.27 -5.99
C LYS A 96 3.52 11.97 -4.79
N LEU A 97 3.37 12.75 -3.73
CA LEU A 97 4.12 12.57 -2.48
C LEU A 97 3.76 11.27 -1.78
N TYR A 98 2.47 10.93 -1.75
CA TYR A 98 2.00 9.70 -1.14
C TYR A 98 2.55 8.46 -1.85
N ALA A 99 2.50 8.41 -3.18
CA ALA A 99 3.01 7.28 -3.96
C ALA A 99 4.53 7.12 -3.83
N SER A 100 5.29 8.22 -3.79
CA SER A 100 6.74 8.16 -3.59
C SER A 100 7.11 7.71 -2.17
N MET A 101 6.43 8.23 -1.15
CA MET A 101 6.60 7.79 0.23
C MET A 101 6.26 6.30 0.40
N ALA A 102 5.17 5.84 -0.21
CA ALA A 102 4.78 4.43 -0.21
C ALA A 102 5.88 3.57 -0.83
N THR A 103 6.38 3.96 -2.00
CA THR A 103 7.45 3.24 -2.70
C THR A 103 8.70 3.09 -1.82
N VAL A 104 9.14 4.16 -1.17
CA VAL A 104 10.30 4.13 -0.26
C VAL A 104 10.02 3.24 0.94
N MET A 105 8.83 3.31 1.54
CA MET A 105 8.48 2.50 2.70
C MET A 105 8.35 1.02 2.38
N TYR A 106 7.84 0.66 1.20
CA TYR A 106 7.83 -0.73 0.72
C TYR A 106 9.25 -1.23 0.42
N LEU A 107 10.15 -0.39 -0.10
CA LEU A 107 11.56 -0.74 -0.23
C LEU A 107 12.22 -1.03 1.12
N ILE A 108 11.98 -0.17 2.13
CA ILE A 108 12.48 -0.38 3.50
C ILE A 108 11.87 -1.68 4.07
N GLY A 109 10.56 -1.89 3.89
CA GLY A 109 9.87 -3.10 4.32
C GLY A 109 10.47 -4.37 3.70
N PHE A 110 10.79 -4.34 2.41
CA PHE A 110 11.47 -5.43 1.72
C PHE A 110 12.85 -5.73 2.32
N CYS A 111 13.67 -4.70 2.55
CA CYS A 111 14.99 -4.86 3.19
C CYS A 111 14.87 -5.50 4.59
N VAL A 112 13.88 -5.07 5.38
CA VAL A 112 13.61 -5.61 6.73
C VAL A 112 13.14 -7.07 6.67
N LEU A 113 12.27 -7.43 5.72
CA LEU A 113 11.85 -8.81 5.49
C LEU A 113 13.03 -9.68 5.07
N PHE A 114 13.86 -9.21 4.14
CA PHE A 114 15.02 -9.94 3.66
C PHE A 114 16.03 -10.20 4.78
N ALA A 115 16.34 -9.19 5.60
CA ALA A 115 17.20 -9.36 6.78
C ALA A 115 16.63 -10.37 7.79
N SER A 116 15.29 -10.44 7.90
CA SER A 116 14.62 -11.39 8.78
C SER A 116 14.69 -12.82 8.23
N VAL A 117 14.62 -13.01 6.92
CA VAL A 117 14.78 -14.33 6.28
C VAL A 117 16.20 -14.87 6.42
N VAL A 118 17.22 -14.02 6.31
CA VAL A 118 18.62 -14.46 6.45
C VAL A 118 18.94 -14.90 7.88
N THR A 119 18.24 -14.34 8.87
CA THR A 119 18.50 -14.60 10.30
C THR A 119 17.59 -15.67 10.91
N SER A 120 16.56 -16.13 10.19
CA SER A 120 15.57 -17.09 10.70
C SER A 120 15.51 -18.36 9.84
N PRO A 121 15.00 -19.50 10.36
CA PRO A 121 14.78 -20.68 9.55
C PRO A 121 13.81 -20.37 8.39
N PHE A 122 14.25 -20.65 7.17
CA PHE A 122 13.44 -20.42 5.99
C PHE A 122 12.22 -21.34 5.97
N VAL A 123 11.06 -20.75 5.69
CA VAL A 123 9.77 -21.44 5.63
C VAL A 123 8.99 -20.90 4.42
N PRO A 124 8.27 -21.74 3.65
CA PRO A 124 7.60 -21.33 2.41
C PRO A 124 6.68 -20.11 2.55
N GLN A 125 6.11 -19.89 3.75
CA GLN A 125 5.30 -18.73 4.09
C GLN A 125 6.01 -17.40 3.82
N TRP A 126 7.34 -17.34 4.01
CA TRP A 126 8.15 -16.15 3.69
C TRP A 126 8.07 -15.76 2.21
N LEU A 127 7.89 -16.74 1.31
CA LEU A 127 7.76 -16.45 -0.13
C LEU A 127 6.49 -15.66 -0.42
N PHE A 128 5.39 -15.94 0.28
CA PHE A 128 4.15 -15.19 0.07
C PHE A 128 4.32 -13.73 0.48
N ILE A 129 4.77 -13.45 1.70
CA ILE A 129 4.94 -12.07 2.16
C ILE A 129 5.96 -11.30 1.31
N ILE A 130 7.07 -11.94 0.91
CA ILE A 130 8.06 -11.31 0.02
C ILE A 130 7.45 -11.02 -1.35
N SER A 131 6.74 -11.98 -1.93
CA SER A 131 6.13 -11.82 -3.26
C SER A 131 5.08 -10.72 -3.28
N PHE A 132 4.19 -10.69 -2.28
CA PHE A 132 3.17 -9.66 -2.16
C PHE A 132 3.79 -8.29 -1.86
N ASN A 133 4.77 -8.21 -0.97
CA ASN A 133 5.44 -6.93 -0.67
C ASN A 133 6.17 -6.38 -1.89
N LEU A 134 6.85 -7.23 -2.67
CA LEU A 134 7.53 -6.86 -3.91
C LEU A 134 6.54 -6.45 -5.01
N ALA A 135 5.40 -7.15 -5.13
CA ALA A 135 4.34 -6.75 -6.04
C ALA A 135 3.78 -5.38 -5.67
N THR A 136 3.50 -5.14 -4.38
CA THR A 136 3.01 -3.84 -3.90
C THR A 136 4.04 -2.73 -4.11
N PHE A 137 5.32 -3.00 -3.86
CA PHE A 137 6.43 -2.10 -4.20
C PHE A 137 6.41 -1.74 -5.70
N GLY A 138 6.26 -2.73 -6.58
CA GLY A 138 6.19 -2.51 -8.03
C GLY A 138 4.98 -1.64 -8.43
N PHE A 139 3.81 -1.87 -7.83
CA PHE A 139 2.61 -1.08 -8.10
C PHE A 139 2.73 0.37 -7.64
N TYR A 140 3.23 0.63 -6.43
CA TYR A 140 3.47 2.00 -5.96
C TYR A 140 4.61 2.67 -6.72
N GLY A 141 5.67 1.94 -7.06
CA GLY A 141 6.78 2.46 -7.84
C GLY A 141 6.37 2.85 -9.25
N TYR A 142 5.53 2.04 -9.90
CA TYR A 142 4.96 2.35 -11.20
C TYR A 142 3.98 3.53 -11.14
N ASP A 143 3.15 3.63 -10.09
CA ASP A 143 2.27 4.78 -9.87
C ASP A 143 3.06 6.07 -9.66
N ALA A 144 4.08 6.03 -8.81
CA ALA A 144 4.98 7.16 -8.58
C ALA A 144 5.66 7.56 -9.89
N TYR A 145 6.21 6.60 -10.64
CA TYR A 145 6.83 6.85 -11.93
C TYR A 145 5.85 7.57 -12.87
N LEU A 146 4.66 7.02 -13.10
CA LEU A 146 3.65 7.63 -13.96
C LEU A 146 3.31 9.05 -13.52
N ARG A 147 3.11 9.30 -12.22
CA ARG A 147 2.74 10.62 -11.70
C ARG A 147 3.86 11.66 -11.80
N TRP A 148 5.12 11.22 -11.81
CA TRP A 148 6.29 12.09 -11.95
C TRP A 148 6.73 12.31 -13.41
N THR A 149 6.56 11.31 -14.30
CA THR A 149 7.00 11.39 -15.69
C THR A 149 5.91 11.76 -16.68
N CYS A 150 4.68 11.27 -16.47
CA CYS A 150 3.55 11.83 -17.18
C CYS A 150 3.23 13.12 -16.46
N GLU A 151 3.40 14.23 -17.17
CA GLU A 151 2.84 15.50 -16.78
C GLU A 151 1.34 15.30 -16.43
N TYR A 152 1.01 15.12 -15.16
CA TYR A 152 -0.19 15.72 -14.59
C TYR A 152 0.12 17.21 -14.50
N THR A 153 0.23 17.85 -15.66
CA THR A 153 0.13 19.29 -15.87
C THR A 153 -1.36 19.61 -15.80
N PHE A 154 -1.80 19.98 -14.60
CA PHE A 154 -2.94 20.86 -14.43
C PHE A 154 -2.48 22.03 -13.57
#